data_AF-A0A0D2IUT0-F1
#
_entry.id   AF-A0A0D2IUT0-F1
#
_cell.length_a   1.000
_cell.length_b   1.000
_cell.length_c   1.000
_cell.angle_alpha   90.00
_cell.angle_beta   90.00
_cell.angle_gamma   90.00
#
_symmetry.space_group_name_H-M   'P 1'
#
loop_
_entity.id
_entity.type
_entity.pdbx_description
1 polymer ?
#
loop_
_entity_poly.entity_id
_entity_poly.type
_entity_poly.pdbx_seq_one_letter_code
_entity_poly.pdbx_strand_id
1 'polypeptide(L)'
;MDADSSNSLEDFDEEEAEALREENECEEELVDQVTTAIGSFLKRFGDSVLPYVESLMPHIAPLLDKSRTEEERRIALCVVDDLLEHSPAGRAKYAPQSGGKGLGAGDGRRPAARDRLRVRGAQREWCAFTVLPVLLDACGASHSDLRQCAAYGVGVVAARAPEVLKPHAQAALARVMAVIQQPATGRV
;
A
#
# COMPACT_ATOMS: atom_id res chain seq x y z
N MET A 1 -6.28 -46.91 28.77
CA MET A 1 -5.30 -46.05 28.07
C MET A 1 -5.91 -45.78 26.70
N ASP A 2 -7.02 -45.08 26.55
CA ASP A 2 -7.36 -43.69 26.92
C ASP A 2 -6.52 -42.63 26.20
N ALA A 3 -7.25 -41.62 25.69
CA ALA A 3 -6.87 -40.40 24.96
C ALA A 3 -6.64 -40.59 23.45
N ASP A 4 -7.68 -40.45 22.63
CA ASP A 4 -8.22 -39.17 22.14
C ASP A 4 -7.28 -38.55 21.09
N SER A 5 -7.55 -38.87 19.82
CA SER A 5 -6.91 -38.23 18.66
C SER A 5 -7.94 -37.78 17.63
N SER A 6 -9.17 -37.48 18.11
CA SER A 6 -10.22 -36.85 17.32
C SER A 6 -10.66 -35.57 18.01
N ASN A 7 -9.75 -34.58 18.17
CA ASN A 7 -10.20 -33.29 18.69
C ASN A 7 -9.30 -32.09 18.33
N SER A 8 -9.23 -31.71 17.05
CA SER A 8 -8.65 -30.38 16.74
C SER A 8 -9.30 -29.64 15.57
N LEU A 9 -10.42 -30.14 15.04
CA LEU A 9 -11.13 -29.52 13.91
C LEU A 9 -12.67 -29.59 14.03
N GLU A 10 -13.22 -30.18 15.11
CA GLU A 10 -14.64 -30.54 15.18
C GLU A 10 -15.54 -29.59 16.00
N ASP A 11 -15.03 -28.52 16.62
CA ASP A 11 -15.83 -27.64 17.50
C ASP A 11 -15.91 -26.16 17.05
N PHE A 12 -15.58 -25.83 15.80
CA PHE A 12 -15.78 -24.46 15.30
C PHE A 12 -17.26 -24.24 15.01
N ASP A 13 -18.02 -23.83 16.03
CA ASP A 13 -19.44 -23.57 15.93
C ASP A 13 -19.72 -22.17 15.33
N GLU A 14 -21.01 -21.88 15.13
CA GLU A 14 -21.44 -20.62 14.53
C GLU A 14 -21.08 -19.40 15.39
N GLU A 15 -21.01 -19.58 16.72
CA GLU A 15 -20.66 -18.53 17.68
C GLU A 15 -19.17 -18.18 17.59
N GLU A 16 -18.28 -19.18 17.49
CA GLU A 16 -16.84 -18.92 17.27
C GLU A 16 -16.57 -18.24 15.93
N ALA A 17 -17.29 -18.64 14.87
CA ALA A 17 -17.16 -18.02 13.55
C ALA A 17 -17.68 -16.58 13.51
N GLU A 18 -18.73 -16.26 14.26
CA GLU A 18 -19.26 -14.91 14.42
C GLU A 18 -18.28 -14.03 15.22
N ALA A 19 -17.78 -14.53 16.36
CA ALA A 19 -16.80 -13.82 17.18
C ALA A 19 -15.54 -13.42 16.40
N LEU A 20 -15.04 -14.31 15.53
CA LEU A 20 -13.88 -14.02 14.68
C LEU A 20 -14.17 -13.01 13.57
N ARG A 21 -15.41 -12.96 13.06
CA ARG A 21 -15.80 -11.90 12.11
C ARG A 21 -15.85 -10.55 12.81
N GLU A 22 -16.45 -10.50 14.00
CA GLU A 22 -16.50 -9.26 14.80
C GLU A 22 -15.11 -8.75 15.17
N GLU A 23 -14.18 -9.65 15.55
CA GLU A 23 -12.79 -9.29 15.84
C GLU A 23 -12.08 -8.74 14.60
N ASN A 24 -12.25 -9.38 13.44
CA ASN A 24 -11.67 -8.90 12.18
C ASN A 24 -12.24 -7.54 11.78
N GLU A 25 -13.55 -7.31 11.92
CA GLU A 25 -14.19 -6.01 11.65
C GLU A 25 -13.61 -4.92 12.56
N CYS A 26 -13.41 -5.21 13.85
CA CYS A 26 -12.75 -4.28 14.77
C CYS A 26 -11.29 -3.99 14.38
N GLU A 27 -10.54 -5.00 13.90
CA GLU A 27 -9.17 -4.84 13.43
C GLU A 27 -9.11 -4.01 12.14
N GLU A 28 -10.06 -4.21 11.21
CA GLU A 28 -10.18 -3.40 9.99
C GLU A 28 -10.43 -1.92 10.33
N GLU A 29 -11.36 -1.62 11.25
CA GLU A 29 -11.61 -0.26 11.73
C GLU A 29 -10.37 0.38 12.38
N LEU A 30 -9.65 -0.40 13.19
CA LEU A 30 -8.40 0.06 13.80
C LEU A 30 -7.36 0.42 12.73
N VAL A 31 -7.19 -0.44 11.72
CA VAL A 31 -6.23 -0.22 10.64
C VAL A 31 -6.62 0.99 9.79
N ASP A 32 -7.91 1.23 9.55
CA ASP A 32 -8.40 2.45 8.91
C ASP A 32 -8.05 3.71 9.70
N GLN A 33 -8.20 3.67 11.02
CA GLN A 33 -7.85 4.80 11.86
C GLN A 33 -6.33 5.05 11.88
N VAL A 34 -5.52 3.99 11.82
CA VAL A 34 -4.06 4.07 11.73
C VAL A 34 -3.62 4.68 10.40
N THR A 35 -4.16 4.21 9.27
CA THR A 35 -3.82 4.75 7.94
C THR A 35 -4.21 6.23 7.83
N THR A 36 -5.39 6.59 8.32
CA THR A 36 -5.87 7.99 8.39
C THR A 36 -4.93 8.87 9.23
N ALA A 37 -4.42 8.35 10.36
CA ALA A 37 -3.47 9.08 11.19
C ALA A 37 -2.16 9.32 10.44
N ILE A 38 -1.60 8.28 9.80
CA ILE A 38 -0.37 8.38 8.99
C ILE A 38 -0.55 9.43 7.88
N GLY A 39 -1.66 9.38 7.15
CA GLY A 39 -2.01 10.35 6.12
C GLY A 39 -2.08 11.78 6.66
N SER A 40 -2.70 11.97 7.82
CA SER A 40 -2.78 13.27 8.50
C SER A 40 -1.39 13.81 8.88
N PHE A 41 -0.48 12.95 9.36
CA PHE A 41 0.91 13.34 9.63
C PHE A 41 1.65 13.75 8.35
N LEU A 42 1.55 12.94 7.28
CA LEU A 42 2.16 13.25 5.99
C LEU A 42 1.61 14.58 5.43
N LYS A 43 0.30 14.77 5.43
CA LYS A 43 -0.36 16.00 4.99
C LYS A 43 0.10 17.23 5.75
N ARG A 44 0.30 17.12 7.07
CA ARG A 44 0.65 18.27 7.91
C ARG A 44 2.15 18.58 7.93
N PHE A 45 3.00 17.55 7.88
CA PHE A 45 4.43 17.68 8.16
C PHE A 45 5.33 17.27 6.98
N GLY A 46 4.77 16.65 5.93
CA GLY A 46 5.46 16.27 4.70
C GLY A 46 6.72 15.45 4.95
N ASP A 47 7.84 15.90 4.38
CA ASP A 47 9.13 15.23 4.49
C ASP A 47 9.66 15.10 5.94
N SER A 48 9.15 15.91 6.87
CA SER A 48 9.60 15.88 8.28
C SER A 48 9.24 14.56 9.00
N VAL A 49 8.15 13.91 8.57
CA VAL A 49 7.71 12.61 9.13
C VAL A 49 8.15 11.42 8.28
N LEU A 50 8.75 11.68 7.11
CA LEU A 50 9.15 10.64 6.16
C LEU A 50 10.04 9.55 6.79
N PRO A 51 11.06 9.83 7.64
CA PRO A 51 11.87 8.77 8.25
C PRO A 51 11.06 7.76 9.07
N TYR A 52 9.96 8.20 9.69
CA TYR A 52 9.07 7.34 10.46
C TYR A 52 8.14 6.55 9.56
N VAL A 53 7.56 7.17 8.52
CA VAL A 53 6.73 6.47 7.53
C VAL A 53 7.56 5.43 6.78
N GLU A 54 8.80 5.76 6.42
CA GLU A 54 9.72 4.83 5.76
C GLU A 54 10.07 3.62 6.62
N SER A 55 10.01 3.74 7.95
CA SER A 55 10.20 2.60 8.86
C SER A 55 9.06 1.59 8.80
N LEU A 56 7.87 2.01 8.35
CA LEU A 56 6.69 1.15 8.17
C LEU A 56 6.67 0.45 6.81
N MET A 57 7.37 1.00 5.81
CA MET A 57 7.35 0.48 4.44
C MET A 57 7.71 -1.01 4.30
N PRO A 58 8.63 -1.61 5.09
CA PRO A 58 8.88 -3.06 5.04
C PRO A 58 7.66 -3.92 5.37
N HIS A 59 6.69 -3.38 6.10
CA HIS A 59 5.45 -4.05 6.47
C HIS A 59 4.31 -3.72 5.52
N ILE A 60 4.25 -2.47 5.03
CA ILE A 60 3.20 -2.00 4.12
C ILE A 60 3.37 -2.56 2.73
N ALA A 61 4.60 -2.52 2.20
CA ALA A 61 4.78 -2.76 0.78
C ALA A 61 4.59 -4.23 0.34
N PRO A 62 4.78 -5.28 1.19
CA PRO A 62 4.33 -6.64 0.88
C PRO A 62 2.80 -6.75 0.69
N LEU A 63 2.03 -5.87 1.34
CA LEU A 63 0.57 -5.87 1.24
C LEU A 63 0.08 -5.43 -0.15
N LEU A 64 0.94 -4.82 -0.98
CA LEU A 64 0.62 -4.44 -2.35
C LEU A 64 0.62 -5.63 -3.33
N ASP A 65 1.16 -6.78 -2.93
CA ASP A 65 1.22 -7.96 -3.78
C ASP A 65 -0.18 -8.48 -4.12
N LYS A 66 -0.35 -9.01 -5.33
CA LYS A 66 -1.65 -9.50 -5.80
C LYS A 66 -2.15 -10.74 -5.05
N SER A 67 -1.28 -11.44 -4.33
CA SER A 67 -1.64 -12.56 -3.46
C SER A 67 -2.30 -12.14 -2.15
N ARG A 68 -2.26 -10.84 -1.82
CA ARG A 68 -2.88 -10.27 -0.62
C ARG A 68 -4.34 -9.96 -0.86
N THR A 69 -5.10 -9.82 0.23
CA THR A 69 -6.52 -9.49 0.13
C THR A 69 -6.69 -8.11 -0.51
N GLU A 70 -7.82 -7.87 -1.16
CA GLU A 70 -8.07 -6.55 -1.77
C GLU A 70 -8.13 -5.44 -0.70
N GLU A 71 -8.47 -5.79 0.54
CA GLU A 71 -8.50 -4.90 1.69
C GLU A 71 -7.08 -4.52 2.17
N GLU A 72 -6.19 -5.50 2.33
CA GLU A 72 -4.78 -5.24 2.65
C GLU A 72 -4.09 -4.40 1.57
N ARG A 73 -4.41 -4.68 0.30
CA ARG A 73 -3.92 -3.88 -0.83
C ARG A 73 -4.45 -2.46 -0.79
N ARG A 74 -5.71 -2.26 -0.37
CA ARG A 74 -6.33 -0.92 -0.21
C ARG A 74 -5.55 -0.14 0.84
N ILE A 75 -5.40 -0.70 2.03
CA ILE A 75 -4.64 -0.12 3.15
C ILE A 75 -3.25 0.36 2.71
N ALA A 76 -2.51 -0.51 2.01
CA ALA A 76 -1.17 -0.16 1.57
C ALA A 76 -1.14 0.89 0.47
N LEU A 77 -2.09 0.86 -0.47
CA LEU A 77 -2.19 1.88 -1.50
C LEU A 77 -2.53 3.25 -0.91
N CYS A 78 -3.45 3.34 0.04
CA CYS A 78 -3.83 4.64 0.58
C CYS A 78 -2.65 5.30 1.34
N VAL A 79 -1.80 4.53 2.05
CA VAL A 79 -0.55 5.07 2.65
C VAL A 79 0.46 5.51 1.58
N VAL A 80 0.60 4.73 0.50
CA VAL A 80 1.48 5.10 -0.60
C VAL A 80 0.99 6.37 -1.30
N ASP A 81 -0.30 6.53 -1.51
CA ASP A 81 -0.90 7.73 -2.11
C ASP A 81 -0.63 8.97 -1.27
N ASP A 82 -0.85 8.92 0.04
CA ASP A 82 -0.54 10.03 0.95
C ASP A 82 0.96 10.38 0.94
N LEU A 83 1.83 9.38 0.87
CA LEU A 83 3.27 9.59 0.77
C LEU A 83 3.62 10.31 -0.54
N LEU A 84 3.11 9.80 -1.67
CA LEU A 84 3.35 10.41 -2.97
C LEU A 84 2.76 11.81 -3.05
N GLU A 85 1.61 12.03 -2.43
CA GLU A 85 0.97 13.32 -2.45
C GLU A 85 1.76 14.32 -1.61
N HIS A 86 2.00 14.00 -0.35
CA HIS A 86 2.40 14.99 0.65
C HIS A 86 3.91 15.05 0.94
N SER A 87 4.69 14.08 0.48
CA SER A 87 6.16 14.07 0.63
C SER A 87 6.87 14.19 -0.72
N PRO A 88 7.43 15.37 -1.08
CA PRO A 88 8.28 15.49 -2.26
C PRO A 88 9.49 14.55 -2.25
N ALA A 89 10.15 14.38 -1.09
CA ALA A 89 11.30 13.47 -0.97
C ALA A 89 10.88 12.00 -1.11
N GLY A 90 9.75 11.62 -0.50
CA GLY A 90 9.14 10.31 -0.66
C GLY A 90 8.80 10.06 -2.13
N ARG A 91 8.08 10.97 -2.78
CA ARG A 91 7.74 10.85 -4.21
C ARG A 91 8.96 10.68 -5.10
N ALA A 92 10.03 11.45 -4.88
CA ALA A 92 11.27 11.32 -5.64
C ALA A 92 11.91 9.92 -5.51
N LYS A 93 11.72 9.27 -4.36
CA LYS A 93 12.24 7.93 -4.07
C LYS A 93 11.34 6.81 -4.57
N TYR A 94 10.02 6.95 -4.43
CA TYR A 94 9.03 5.86 -4.66
C TYR A 94 8.27 5.98 -6.00
N ALA A 95 8.35 7.11 -6.69
CA ALA A 95 7.90 7.25 -8.07
C ALA A 95 9.06 7.77 -8.94
N PRO A 96 10.17 7.00 -9.06
CA PRO A 96 11.32 7.43 -9.82
C PRO A 96 10.93 7.62 -11.30
N GLN A 97 11.40 8.71 -11.89
CA GLN A 97 11.26 8.92 -13.33
C GLN A 97 11.95 7.77 -14.07
N SER A 98 11.23 7.11 -14.97
CA SER A 98 11.78 6.16 -15.93
C SER A 98 12.82 6.85 -16.81
N GLY A 99 14.04 7.04 -16.31
CA GLY A 99 15.14 7.74 -17.01
C GLY A 99 16.07 8.61 -16.15
N GLY A 100 15.79 8.82 -14.86
CA GLY A 100 16.67 9.60 -13.99
C GLY A 100 17.82 8.77 -13.43
N LYS A 101 19.05 9.00 -13.90
CA LYS A 101 20.26 8.57 -13.17
C LYS A 101 20.10 8.96 -11.69
N GLY A 102 20.14 7.97 -10.80
CA GLY A 102 19.93 8.15 -9.37
C GLY A 102 20.73 9.32 -8.79
N LEU A 103 20.02 10.26 -8.19
CA LEU A 103 20.55 11.24 -7.25
C LEU A 103 20.19 10.72 -5.85
N GLY A 104 21.04 10.67 -4.84
CA GLY A 104 22.40 11.14 -4.63
C GLY A 104 22.84 10.65 -3.25
N ALA A 105 24.15 10.64 -3.03
CA ALA A 105 24.81 10.13 -1.84
C ALA A 105 24.30 10.79 -0.54
N GLY A 106 23.84 9.95 0.40
CA GLY A 106 23.59 10.36 1.79
C GLY A 106 24.89 10.55 2.58
N ASP A 107 24.90 11.57 3.44
CA ASP A 107 25.95 11.96 4.39
C ASP A 107 26.63 10.75 5.06
N GLY A 108 27.96 10.69 4.94
CA GLY A 108 28.82 9.53 5.17
C GLY A 108 29.00 9.08 6.62
N ARG A 109 27.96 9.10 7.45
CA ARG A 109 27.98 8.45 8.77
C ARG A 109 27.49 7.01 8.68
N ARG A 110 28.44 6.07 8.80
CA ARG A 110 28.18 4.62 8.76
C ARG A 110 27.60 4.13 10.10
N PRO A 111 26.36 3.60 10.15
CA PRO A 111 25.89 2.87 11.33
C PRO A 111 26.60 1.53 11.51
N ALA A 112 26.54 1.00 12.73
CA ALA A 112 27.26 -0.20 13.18
C ALA A 112 26.93 -1.45 12.35
N ALA A 113 27.85 -2.41 12.33
CA ALA A 113 27.81 -3.56 11.42
C ALA A 113 26.63 -4.53 11.65
N ARG A 114 26.08 -4.60 12.87
CA ARG A 114 24.96 -5.52 13.21
C ARG A 114 23.61 -5.08 12.62
N ASP A 115 23.42 -3.80 12.33
CA ASP A 115 22.20 -3.30 11.70
C ASP A 115 22.20 -3.47 10.17
N ARG A 116 23.33 -3.91 9.57
CA ARG A 116 23.45 -4.05 8.12
C ARG A 116 22.81 -5.32 7.56
N LEU A 117 22.67 -6.39 8.33
CA LEU A 117 22.26 -7.67 7.75
C LEU A 117 20.74 -7.82 7.64
N ARG A 118 19.95 -7.20 8.55
CA ARG A 118 18.48 -7.27 8.51
C ARG A 118 17.84 -6.26 7.56
N VAL A 119 18.46 -5.11 7.35
CA VAL A 119 17.86 -4.02 6.55
C VAL A 119 18.31 -4.05 5.08
N ARG A 120 19.48 -4.62 4.77
CA ARG A 120 20.04 -4.57 3.40
C ARG A 120 19.42 -5.52 2.38
N GLY A 121 18.76 -6.59 2.82
CA GLY A 121 18.01 -7.50 1.93
C GLY A 121 16.72 -6.84 1.45
N ALA A 122 15.89 -6.39 2.39
CA ALA A 122 14.62 -5.74 2.08
C ALA A 122 14.81 -4.40 1.36
N GLN A 123 15.73 -3.53 1.80
CA GLN A 123 15.83 -2.16 1.27
C GLN A 123 16.35 -2.05 -0.18
N ARG A 124 16.91 -3.13 -0.75
CA ARG A 124 17.43 -3.17 -2.14
C ARG A 124 16.39 -3.56 -3.18
N GLU A 125 15.31 -4.23 -2.80
CA GLU A 125 14.27 -4.69 -3.72
C GLU A 125 13.16 -3.64 -3.94
N TRP A 126 12.94 -2.73 -2.98
CA TRP A 126 11.87 -1.72 -3.08
C TRP A 126 12.12 -0.61 -4.12
N CYS A 127 13.38 -0.30 -4.45
CA CYS A 127 13.69 0.74 -5.45
C CYS A 127 13.32 0.33 -6.89
N ALA A 128 12.95 -0.93 -7.12
CA ALA A 128 12.50 -1.42 -8.43
C ALA A 128 10.97 -1.34 -8.61
N PHE A 129 10.22 -1.00 -7.56
CA PHE A 129 8.76 -0.96 -7.63
C PHE A 129 8.28 0.39 -8.15
N THR A 130 7.85 0.42 -9.40
CA THR A 130 7.07 1.54 -9.92
C THR A 130 5.66 1.43 -9.34
N VAL A 131 5.21 2.42 -8.57
CA VAL A 131 3.84 2.45 -8.00
C VAL A 131 2.75 2.41 -9.06
N LEU A 132 3.02 2.99 -10.23
CA LEU A 132 2.04 3.18 -11.30
C LEU A 132 1.44 1.86 -11.82
N PRO A 133 2.21 0.82 -12.20
CA PRO A 133 1.66 -0.50 -12.53
C PRO A 133 0.66 -1.06 -11.51
N VAL A 134 0.90 -0.86 -10.22
CA VAL A 134 0.04 -1.38 -9.16
C VAL A 134 -1.24 -0.58 -9.01
N LEU A 135 -1.16 0.74 -9.11
CA LEU A 135 -2.34 1.60 -9.21
C LEU A 135 -3.20 1.22 -10.42
N LEU A 136 -2.60 1.06 -11.61
CA LEU A 136 -3.34 0.73 -12.83
C LEU A 136 -3.99 -0.65 -12.80
N ASP A 137 -3.37 -1.61 -12.12
CA ASP A 137 -3.94 -2.92 -11.89
C ASP A 137 -5.11 -2.87 -10.90
N ALA A 138 -4.94 -2.15 -9.78
CA ALA A 138 -5.96 -2.02 -8.74
C ALA A 138 -7.22 -1.27 -9.21
N CYS A 139 -7.16 -0.44 -10.24
CA CYS A 139 -8.35 0.10 -10.91
C CYS A 139 -9.31 -1.00 -11.44
N GLY A 140 -8.81 -2.22 -11.66
CA GLY A 140 -9.60 -3.37 -12.09
C GLY A 140 -10.04 -4.30 -10.96
N ALA A 141 -9.84 -3.95 -9.69
CA ALA A 141 -10.18 -4.79 -8.53
C ALA A 141 -11.69 -5.00 -8.38
N SER A 142 -12.09 -6.07 -7.68
CA SER A 142 -13.51 -6.34 -7.38
C SER A 142 -14.02 -5.49 -6.21
N HIS A 143 -13.15 -5.17 -5.26
CA HIS A 143 -13.40 -4.30 -4.13
C HIS A 143 -13.50 -2.82 -4.54
N SER A 144 -14.60 -2.16 -4.18
CA SER A 144 -14.85 -0.75 -4.55
C SER A 144 -13.80 0.20 -4.02
N ASP A 145 -13.38 0.00 -2.77
CA ASP A 145 -12.55 0.99 -2.08
C ASP A 145 -11.10 0.87 -2.55
N LEU A 146 -10.70 -0.34 -2.95
CA LEU A 146 -9.42 -0.55 -3.62
C LEU A 146 -9.39 0.18 -4.98
N ARG A 147 -10.47 0.12 -5.76
CA ARG A 147 -10.58 0.89 -7.01
C ARG A 147 -10.56 2.40 -6.76
N GLN A 148 -11.22 2.84 -5.68
CA GLN A 148 -11.22 4.25 -5.30
C GLN A 148 -9.80 4.73 -4.94
N CYS A 149 -9.08 4.05 -4.04
CA CYS A 149 -7.68 4.41 -3.72
C CYS A 149 -6.82 4.35 -4.99
N ALA A 150 -6.95 3.31 -5.82
CA ALA A 150 -6.21 3.22 -7.08
C ALA A 150 -6.45 4.41 -8.03
N ALA A 151 -7.72 4.79 -8.26
CA ALA A 151 -8.07 5.92 -9.13
C ALA A 151 -7.58 7.26 -8.54
N TYR A 152 -7.67 7.42 -7.22
CA TYR A 152 -7.11 8.56 -6.50
C TYR A 152 -5.60 8.67 -6.72
N GLY A 153 -4.86 7.59 -6.45
CA GLY A 153 -3.42 7.50 -6.64
C GLY A 153 -2.97 7.79 -8.07
N VAL A 154 -3.69 7.30 -9.09
CA VAL A 154 -3.40 7.69 -10.49
C VAL A 154 -3.50 9.21 -10.68
N GLY A 155 -4.52 9.84 -10.09
CA GLY A 155 -4.69 11.29 -10.08
C GLY A 155 -3.54 12.02 -9.35
N VAL A 156 -3.11 11.49 -8.20
CA VAL A 156 -1.95 12.00 -7.46
C VAL A 156 -0.69 11.92 -8.33
N VAL A 157 -0.40 10.78 -8.95
CA VAL A 157 0.75 10.63 -9.85
C VAL A 157 0.66 11.62 -11.01
N ALA A 158 -0.52 11.81 -11.62
CA ALA A 158 -0.72 12.80 -12.68
C ALA A 158 -0.38 14.24 -12.22
N ALA A 159 -0.87 14.63 -11.04
CA ALA A 159 -0.73 15.98 -10.51
C ALA A 159 0.68 16.27 -9.96
N ARG A 160 1.35 15.24 -9.44
CA ARG A 160 2.54 15.40 -8.59
C ARG A 160 3.81 14.79 -9.18
N ALA A 161 3.67 13.83 -10.10
CA ALA A 161 4.76 13.17 -10.83
C ALA A 161 4.39 12.94 -12.32
N PRO A 162 4.01 13.99 -13.08
CA PRO A 162 3.48 13.84 -14.44
C PRO A 162 4.44 13.11 -15.39
N GLU A 163 5.75 13.25 -15.20
CA GLU A 163 6.76 12.57 -16.03
C GLU A 163 6.74 11.04 -15.89
N VAL A 164 6.27 10.52 -14.75
CA VAL A 164 6.08 9.08 -14.53
C VAL A 164 4.86 8.58 -15.29
N LEU A 165 3.77 9.36 -15.30
CA LEU A 165 2.51 8.99 -15.95
C LEU A 165 2.55 9.21 -17.47
N LYS A 166 3.27 10.22 -17.95
CA LYS A 166 3.24 10.70 -19.33
C LYS A 166 3.46 9.60 -20.39
N PRO A 167 4.41 8.65 -20.25
CA PRO A 167 4.56 7.54 -21.21
C PRO A 167 3.36 6.58 -21.24
N HIS A 168 2.54 6.60 -20.19
CA HIS A 168 1.42 5.68 -19.98
C HIS A 168 0.06 6.39 -19.94
N ALA A 169 0.00 7.69 -20.23
CA ALA A 169 -1.18 8.52 -19.98
C ALA A 169 -2.47 7.96 -20.62
N GLN A 170 -2.39 7.50 -21.86
CA GLN A 170 -3.54 6.90 -22.55
C GLN A 170 -3.99 5.59 -21.87
N ALA A 171 -3.06 4.70 -21.55
CA ALA A 171 -3.36 3.44 -20.88
C ALA A 171 -3.92 3.67 -19.47
N ALA A 172 -3.37 4.65 -18.74
CA ALA A 172 -3.82 5.04 -17.42
C ALA A 172 -5.23 5.60 -17.45
N LEU A 173 -5.52 6.53 -18.35
CA LEU A 173 -6.85 7.11 -18.51
C LEU A 173 -7.89 6.04 -18.90
N ALA A 174 -7.54 5.11 -19.79
CA ALA A 174 -8.41 3.99 -20.16
C ALA A 174 -8.75 3.11 -18.94
N ARG A 175 -7.79 2.84 -18.05
CA ARG A 175 -8.02 2.09 -16.81
C ARG A 175 -8.93 2.83 -15.84
N VAL A 176 -8.73 4.14 -15.65
CA VAL A 176 -9.59 4.97 -14.78
C VAL A 176 -11.01 5.04 -15.35
N MET A 177 -11.18 5.24 -16.66
CA MET A 177 -12.49 5.25 -17.30
C MET A 177 -13.24 3.92 -17.17
N ALA A 178 -12.52 2.80 -17.16
CA ALA A 178 -13.12 1.49 -16.97
C ALA A 178 -13.78 1.32 -15.59
N VAL A 179 -13.34 2.05 -14.55
CA VAL A 179 -13.95 2.03 -13.21
C VAL A 179 -15.42 2.46 -13.27
N ILE A 180 -15.76 3.44 -14.11
CA ILE A 180 -17.12 3.97 -14.29
C ILE A 180 -18.06 2.90 -14.87
N GLN A 181 -17.52 1.99 -15.70
CA GLN A 181 -18.27 0.97 -16.40
C GLN A 181 -18.47 -0.30 -15.56
N GLN A 182 -17.90 -0.35 -14.35
CA GLN A 182 -18.06 -1.53 -13.50
C GLN A 182 -19.46 -1.57 -12.88
N PRO A 183 -20.09 -2.76 -12.82
CA PRO A 183 -21.36 -2.89 -12.14
C PRO A 183 -21.20 -2.43 -10.69
N ALA A 184 -22.09 -1.55 -10.24
CA ALA A 184 -22.15 -1.15 -8.84
C ALA A 184 -22.47 -2.40 -8.02
N THR A 185 -21.45 -2.98 -7.38
CA THR A 185 -21.62 -3.99 -6.34
C THR A 185 -22.35 -3.31 -5.18
N GLY A 186 -23.68 -3.48 -5.12
CA GLY A 186 -24.48 -3.05 -3.96
C GLY A 186 -25.41 -1.83 -4.14
N ARG A 187 -26.21 -1.75 -5.22
CA ARG A 187 -27.50 -1.04 -5.09
C ARG A 187 -28.46 -1.95 -4.33
N VAL A 188 -28.66 -1.67 -3.04
CA VAL A 188 -29.90 -2.00 -2.33
C VAL A 188 -31.01 -1.10 -2.85
#